data_AF-A0A933NXW0-F1
#
_entry.id   AF-A0A933NXW0-F1
#
_cell.length_a   1.000
_cell.length_b   1.000
_cell.length_c   1.000
_cell.angle_alpha   90.00
_cell.angle_beta   90.00
_cell.angle_gamma   90.00
#
_symmetry.space_group_name_H-M   'P 1'
#
loop_
_entity.id
_entity.type
_entity.pdbx_description
1 polymer ?
#
loop_
_entity_poly.entity_id
_entity_poly.type
_entity_poly.pdbx_seq_one_letter_code
_entity_poly.pdbx_strand_id
1 'polypeptide(L)'
;MVVRSSDGRQRPGGVTQGDSGSGARLAELGQSFVRLRRRCARQGRHVRQLAAEADRIATTPTKPTARPGRRQRAALDTIREKVGYHTAWARWSASVDEIVALIDRIARYPARSIDDMILKYEALQWSLLDDGALFDRAVRRQVVAFRRDLVALAGSR
;
A
#
# COMPACT_ATOMS: atom_id res chain seq x y z
N MET A 1 67.09 15.16 -30.85
CA MET A 1 66.25 13.99 -30.48
C MET A 1 66.11 14.01 -28.96
N VAL A 2 64.98 14.51 -28.45
CA VAL A 2 64.73 14.68 -27.01
C VAL A 2 63.47 13.90 -26.68
N VAL A 3 63.61 12.83 -25.93
CA VAL A 3 62.51 12.04 -25.36
C VAL A 3 62.27 12.59 -23.95
N ARG A 4 61.10 13.16 -23.69
CA ARG A 4 60.67 13.63 -22.37
C ARG A 4 59.29 13.07 -22.02
N SER A 5 59.33 12.27 -20.94
CA SER A 5 58.43 12.18 -19.79
C SER A 5 56.91 12.18 -20.02
N SER A 6 56.23 11.07 -19.69
CA SER A 6 55.73 10.75 -18.33
C SER A 6 54.64 11.72 -17.87
N ASP A 7 53.38 11.40 -18.17
CA ASP A 7 52.24 11.98 -17.45
C ASP A 7 51.33 10.84 -16.97
N GLY A 8 51.77 10.23 -15.86
CA GLY A 8 51.00 9.26 -15.11
C GLY A 8 49.92 9.96 -14.30
N ARG A 9 48.78 10.24 -14.93
CA ARG A 9 47.58 10.70 -14.22
C ARG A 9 46.92 9.53 -13.51
N GLN A 10 47.32 9.31 -12.25
CA GLN A 10 46.54 8.54 -11.29
C GLN A 10 45.18 9.23 -11.13
N ARG A 11 44.12 8.58 -11.64
CA ARG A 11 42.74 8.95 -11.31
C ARG A 11 42.49 8.52 -9.86
N PRO A 12 42.05 9.42 -8.97
CA PRO A 12 41.67 9.02 -7.63
C PRO A 12 40.44 8.12 -7.75
N GLY A 13 40.62 6.84 -7.44
CA GLY A 13 39.53 5.90 -7.26
C GLY A 13 38.70 6.34 -6.07
N GLY A 14 37.63 7.10 -6.34
CA GLY A 14 36.61 7.42 -5.37
C GLY A 14 35.97 6.13 -4.88
N VAL A 15 36.34 5.70 -3.69
CA VAL A 15 35.70 4.61 -2.96
C VAL A 15 34.25 5.02 -2.75
N THR A 16 33.32 4.36 -3.43
CA THR A 16 31.87 4.50 -3.25
C THR A 16 31.45 3.89 -1.91
N GLN A 17 31.81 4.54 -0.81
CA GLN A 17 31.11 4.40 0.46
C GLN A 17 29.74 5.06 0.31
N GLY A 18 28.72 4.33 -0.16
CA GLY A 18 27.44 5.00 -0.42
C GLY A 18 26.17 4.16 -0.56
N ASP A 19 26.19 2.84 -0.37
CA ASP A 19 25.04 2.02 -0.78
C ASP A 19 24.34 1.20 0.32
N SER A 20 24.97 1.03 1.48
CA SER A 20 24.41 0.27 2.61
C SER A 20 23.17 0.94 3.23
N GLY A 21 23.06 2.28 3.15
CA GLY A 21 21.95 3.02 3.77
C GLY A 21 20.61 2.93 3.02
N SER A 22 20.63 2.66 1.71
CA SER A 22 19.41 2.62 0.90
C SER A 22 18.65 1.29 1.06
N GLY A 23 19.37 0.16 1.13
CA GLY A 23 18.76 -1.15 1.38
C GLY A 23 18.09 -1.25 2.75
N ALA A 24 18.74 -0.70 3.79
CA ALA A 24 18.16 -0.62 5.14
C ALA A 24 16.82 0.14 5.15
N ARG A 25 16.72 1.25 4.41
CA ARG A 25 15.48 2.04 4.31
C ARG A 25 14.34 1.27 3.65
N LEU A 26 14.60 0.52 2.58
CA LEU A 26 13.55 -0.25 1.91
C LEU A 26 13.05 -1.41 2.79
N ALA A 27 13.95 -2.07 3.51
CA ALA A 27 13.57 -3.10 4.49
C ALA A 27 12.68 -2.54 5.61
N GLU A 28 12.99 -1.35 6.14
CA GLU A 28 12.16 -0.65 7.14
C GLU A 28 10.76 -0.30 6.60
N LEU A 29 10.67 0.13 5.33
CA LEU A 29 9.39 0.35 4.67
C LEU A 29 8.60 -0.95 4.53
N GLY A 30 9.26 -2.06 4.19
CA GLY A 30 8.64 -3.38 4.12
C GLY A 30 8.08 -3.86 5.46
N GLN A 31 8.83 -3.72 6.56
CA GLN A 31 8.33 -4.03 7.90
C GLN A 31 7.13 -3.17 8.28
N SER A 32 7.18 -1.88 7.96
CA SER A 32 6.08 -0.95 8.19
C SER A 32 4.84 -1.33 7.38
N PHE A 33 5.02 -1.75 6.14
CA PHE A 33 3.95 -2.23 5.26
C PHE A 33 3.26 -3.47 5.83
N VAL A 34 4.03 -4.47 6.28
CA VAL A 34 3.46 -5.68 6.90
C VAL A 34 2.67 -5.36 8.16
N ARG A 35 3.19 -4.49 9.04
CA ARG A 35 2.49 -4.07 10.27
C ARG A 35 1.19 -3.36 9.94
N LEU A 36 1.22 -2.45 8.97
CA LEU A 36 0.09 -1.64 8.60
C LEU A 36 -1.00 -2.48 7.90
N ARG A 37 -0.61 -3.41 7.01
CA ARG A 37 -1.52 -4.38 6.38
C ARG A 37 -2.26 -5.22 7.43
N ARG A 38 -1.54 -5.74 8.44
CA ARG A 38 -2.17 -6.49 9.54
C ARG A 38 -3.15 -5.63 10.33
N ARG A 39 -2.81 -4.36 10.60
CA ARG A 39 -3.70 -3.41 11.29
C ARG A 39 -4.96 -3.14 10.48
N CYS A 40 -4.80 -2.79 9.20
CA CYS A 40 -5.90 -2.53 8.27
C CYS A 40 -6.82 -3.74 8.15
N ALA A 41 -6.28 -4.95 7.98
CA ALA A 41 -7.08 -6.18 7.90
C ALA A 41 -7.89 -6.46 9.19
N ARG A 42 -7.32 -6.20 10.37
CA ARG A 42 -8.04 -6.31 11.65
C ARG A 42 -9.18 -5.29 11.74
N GLN A 43 -8.91 -4.03 11.40
CA GLN A 43 -9.92 -2.97 11.41
C GLN A 43 -11.03 -3.25 10.39
N GLY A 44 -10.70 -3.72 9.19
CA GLY A 44 -11.69 -4.09 8.17
C GLY A 44 -12.60 -5.24 8.61
N ARG A 45 -12.07 -6.25 9.31
CA ARG A 45 -12.90 -7.29 9.94
C ARG A 45 -13.85 -6.70 10.99
N HIS A 46 -13.37 -5.79 11.82
CA HIS A 46 -14.19 -5.13 12.84
C HIS A 46 -15.31 -4.28 12.21
N VAL A 47 -14.99 -3.49 11.17
CA VAL A 47 -15.99 -2.72 10.41
C VAL A 47 -17.08 -3.64 9.83
N ARG A 48 -16.69 -4.77 9.22
CA ARG A 48 -17.66 -5.75 8.69
C ARG A 48 -18.52 -6.39 9.78
N GLN A 49 -17.95 -6.66 10.96
CA GLN A 49 -18.70 -7.16 12.10
C GLN A 49 -19.76 -6.15 12.56
N LEU A 50 -19.38 -4.87 12.71
CA LEU A 50 -20.31 -3.80 13.09
C LEU A 50 -21.39 -3.56 12.04
N ALA A 51 -21.05 -3.64 10.75
CA ALA A 51 -22.03 -3.58 9.67
C ALA A 51 -23.05 -4.72 9.78
N ALA A 52 -22.58 -5.96 9.95
CA ALA A 52 -23.43 -7.13 10.11
C ALA A 52 -24.25 -7.10 11.40
N GLU A 53 -23.77 -6.45 12.45
CA GLU A 53 -24.51 -6.21 13.69
C GLU A 53 -25.62 -5.17 13.48
N ALA A 54 -25.31 -4.05 12.81
CA ALA A 54 -26.31 -3.05 12.46
C ALA A 54 -27.42 -3.62 11.57
N ASP A 55 -27.06 -4.44 10.58
CA ASP A 55 -28.01 -5.11 9.69
C ASP A 55 -28.87 -6.14 10.46
N ARG A 56 -28.30 -6.85 11.43
CA ARG A 56 -29.05 -7.76 12.32
C ARG A 56 -30.07 -7.02 13.17
N ILE A 57 -29.68 -5.88 13.76
CA ILE A 57 -30.61 -5.05 14.55
C ILE A 57 -31.73 -4.51 13.65
N ALA A 58 -31.39 -4.04 12.44
CA ALA A 58 -32.34 -3.49 11.48
C ALA A 58 -33.33 -4.52 10.90
N THR A 59 -32.98 -5.81 10.88
CA THR A 59 -33.84 -6.89 10.37
C THR A 59 -34.77 -7.51 11.42
N THR A 60 -34.74 -7.02 12.66
CA THR A 60 -35.73 -7.39 13.70
C THR A 60 -37.15 -7.07 13.17
N PRO A 61 -38.08 -8.03 13.12
CA PRO A 61 -39.28 -7.95 12.28
C PRO A 61 -40.26 -6.90 12.81
N THR A 62 -40.16 -5.69 12.28
CA THR A 62 -41.28 -4.76 12.17
C THR A 62 -41.90 -5.01 10.80
N LYS A 63 -43.24 -5.17 10.73
CA LYS A 63 -44.03 -5.63 9.57
C LYS A 63 -43.38 -5.31 8.20
N PRO A 64 -43.28 -6.30 7.28
CA PRO A 64 -42.60 -6.14 6.00
C PRO A 64 -43.31 -5.05 5.18
N THR A 65 -42.59 -3.98 4.87
CA THR A 65 -43.02 -2.96 3.90
C THR A 65 -42.24 -3.18 2.60
N ALA A 66 -42.95 -3.11 1.47
CA ALA A 66 -42.48 -3.60 0.17
C ALA A 66 -41.30 -2.81 -0.46
N ARG A 67 -40.78 -1.76 0.19
CA ARG A 67 -39.59 -1.01 -0.27
C ARG A 67 -38.92 -0.30 0.91
N PRO A 68 -37.58 -0.34 1.03
CA PRO A 68 -36.86 0.49 1.97
C PRO A 68 -36.96 1.96 1.58
N GLY A 69 -37.93 2.66 2.18
CA GLY A 69 -38.07 4.11 2.04
C GLY A 69 -36.92 4.87 2.70
N ARG A 70 -36.82 6.19 2.47
CA ARG A 70 -35.84 7.08 3.12
C ARG A 70 -35.77 6.89 4.64
N ARG A 71 -36.91 6.60 5.29
CA ARG A 71 -37.01 6.32 6.74
C ARG A 71 -36.20 5.09 7.18
N GLN A 72 -36.16 4.02 6.38
CA GLN A 72 -35.40 2.82 6.72
C GLN A 72 -33.89 3.07 6.62
N ARG A 73 -33.44 3.89 5.67
CA ARG A 73 -32.03 4.30 5.57
C ARG A 73 -31.60 5.14 6.77
N ALA A 74 -32.41 6.14 7.16
CA ALA A 74 -32.14 6.96 8.34
C ALA A 74 -32.11 6.13 9.64
N ALA A 75 -33.01 5.14 9.76
CA ALA A 75 -33.00 4.20 10.88
C ALA A 75 -31.73 3.33 10.90
N LEU A 76 -31.31 2.82 9.74
CA LEU A 76 -30.06 2.05 9.61
C LEU A 76 -28.83 2.89 9.97
N ASP A 77 -28.77 4.14 9.51
CA ASP A 77 -27.67 5.05 9.85
C ASP A 77 -27.64 5.35 11.35
N THR A 78 -28.81 5.54 11.99
CA THR A 78 -28.91 5.69 13.45
C THR A 78 -28.41 4.44 14.18
N ILE A 79 -28.74 3.24 13.69
CA ILE A 79 -28.26 1.97 14.25
C ILE A 79 -26.74 1.86 14.09
N ARG A 80 -26.21 2.20 12.91
CA ARG A 80 -24.77 2.21 12.60
C ARG A 80 -24.01 3.16 13.53
N GLU A 81 -24.56 4.34 13.76
CA GLU A 81 -24.01 5.30 14.72
C GLU A 81 -23.96 4.69 16.14
N LYS A 82 -25.05 4.07 16.60
CA LYS A 82 -25.12 3.43 17.92
C LYS A 82 -24.10 2.30 18.11
N VAL A 83 -23.85 1.48 17.08
CA VAL A 83 -22.83 0.41 17.16
C VAL A 83 -21.41 0.93 16.90
N GLY A 84 -21.20 2.23 16.73
CA GLY A 84 -19.88 2.82 16.50
C GLY A 84 -19.28 2.55 15.11
N TYR A 85 -20.11 2.18 14.13
CA TYR A 85 -19.68 1.83 12.77
C TYR A 85 -18.88 2.96 12.11
N HIS A 86 -19.36 4.21 12.18
CA HIS A 86 -18.71 5.33 11.49
C HIS A 86 -17.31 5.64 12.04
N THR A 87 -17.12 5.53 13.36
CA THR A 87 -15.79 5.71 13.98
C THR A 87 -14.84 4.58 13.57
N ALA A 88 -15.30 3.32 13.56
CA ALA A 88 -14.51 2.19 13.10
C ALA A 88 -14.15 2.31 11.62
N TRP A 89 -15.11 2.72 10.79
CA TRP A 89 -14.94 2.98 9.37
C TRP A 89 -13.90 4.07 9.12
N ALA A 90 -14.01 5.21 9.81
CA ALA A 90 -13.05 6.32 9.66
C ALA A 90 -11.62 5.89 10.00
N ARG A 91 -11.42 5.15 11.09
CA ARG A 91 -10.10 4.62 11.49
C ARG A 91 -9.53 3.61 10.49
N TRP A 92 -10.40 2.75 9.95
CA TRP A 92 -10.01 1.80 8.93
C TRP A 92 -9.63 2.52 7.63
N SER A 93 -10.44 3.46 7.16
CA SER A 93 -10.19 4.30 5.98
C SER A 93 -8.86 5.04 6.09
N ALA A 94 -8.59 5.68 7.24
CA ALA A 94 -7.30 6.34 7.46
C ALA A 94 -6.11 5.37 7.36
N SER A 95 -6.27 4.12 7.83
CA SER A 95 -5.22 3.11 7.67
C SER A 95 -5.07 2.63 6.23
N VAL A 96 -6.15 2.63 5.42
CA VAL A 96 -6.06 2.38 3.98
C VAL A 96 -5.26 3.49 3.31
N ASP A 97 -5.55 4.76 3.61
CA ASP A 97 -4.82 5.92 3.06
C ASP A 97 -3.33 5.86 3.42
N GLU A 98 -3.01 5.51 4.66
CA GLU A 98 -1.62 5.29 5.10
C GLU A 98 -0.92 4.18 4.30
N ILE A 99 -1.62 3.07 3.99
CA ILE A 99 -1.05 1.98 3.19
C ILE A 99 -0.81 2.45 1.77
N VAL A 100 -1.77 3.12 1.14
CA VAL A 100 -1.62 3.63 -0.23
C VAL A 100 -0.42 4.57 -0.32
N ALA A 101 -0.28 5.48 0.64
CA ALA A 101 0.88 6.37 0.71
C ALA A 101 2.20 5.62 0.91
N LEU A 102 2.20 4.52 1.66
CA LEU A 102 3.39 3.70 1.88
C LEU A 102 3.76 2.86 0.65
N ILE A 103 2.78 2.28 -0.04
CA ILE A 103 2.98 1.56 -1.31
C ILE A 103 3.58 2.50 -2.35
N ASP A 104 3.07 3.74 -2.43
CA ASP A 104 3.62 4.77 -3.32
C ASP A 104 5.09 5.09 -3.01
N ARG A 105 5.49 5.07 -1.73
CA ARG A 105 6.90 5.22 -1.35
C ARG A 105 7.71 4.02 -1.79
N ILE A 106 7.27 2.79 -1.46
CA ILE A 106 7.96 1.53 -1.83
C ILE A 106 8.16 1.45 -3.35
N ALA A 107 7.14 1.82 -4.14
CA ALA A 107 7.21 1.79 -5.60
C ALA A 107 8.25 2.75 -6.19
N ARG A 108 8.57 3.86 -5.51
CA ARG A 108 9.57 4.86 -5.97
C ARG A 108 11.01 4.49 -5.61
N TYR A 109 11.24 3.60 -4.64
CA TYR A 109 12.59 3.16 -4.29
C TYR A 109 13.15 2.28 -5.41
N PRO A 110 14.40 2.46 -5.89
CA PRO A 110 14.98 1.57 -6.89
C PRO A 110 15.16 0.16 -6.32
N ALA A 111 14.83 -0.88 -7.09
CA ALA A 111 15.07 -2.25 -6.67
C ALA A 111 16.50 -2.67 -7.04
N ARG A 112 17.21 -3.28 -6.10
CA ARG A 112 18.62 -3.68 -6.25
C ARG A 112 18.82 -5.17 -6.02
N SER A 113 17.80 -5.84 -5.49
CA SER A 113 17.78 -7.26 -5.22
C SER A 113 16.44 -7.88 -5.66
N ILE A 114 16.40 -9.21 -5.69
CA ILE A 114 15.14 -9.95 -5.88
C ILE A 114 14.20 -9.70 -4.70
N ASP A 115 14.72 -9.57 -3.48
CA ASP A 115 13.90 -9.31 -2.28
C ASP A 115 13.18 -7.95 -2.37
N ASP A 116 13.86 -6.93 -2.89
CA ASP A 116 13.24 -5.61 -3.16
C ASP A 116 12.09 -5.73 -4.17
N MET A 117 12.27 -6.58 -5.19
CA MET A 117 11.25 -6.84 -6.20
C MET A 117 10.06 -7.61 -5.63
N ILE A 118 10.30 -8.60 -4.77
CA ILE A 118 9.23 -9.31 -4.06
C ILE A 118 8.43 -8.32 -3.21
N LEU A 119 9.10 -7.47 -2.42
CA LEU A 119 8.42 -6.47 -1.59
C LEU A 119 7.57 -5.51 -2.44
N LYS A 120 8.11 -5.01 -3.55
CA LYS A 120 7.35 -4.15 -4.47
C LYS A 120 6.16 -4.86 -5.08
N TYR A 121 6.31 -6.13 -5.45
CA TYR A 121 5.22 -6.93 -5.99
C TYR A 121 4.12 -7.13 -4.94
N GLU A 122 4.46 -7.49 -3.70
CA GLU A 122 3.50 -7.64 -2.61
C GLU A 122 2.75 -6.33 -2.32
N ALA A 123 3.47 -5.20 -2.34
CA ALA A 123 2.88 -3.87 -2.19
C ALA A 123 1.90 -3.57 -3.33
N LEU A 124 2.27 -3.85 -4.58
CA LEU A 124 1.43 -3.63 -5.76
C LEU A 124 0.20 -4.56 -5.78
N GLN A 125 0.37 -5.83 -5.41
CA GLN A 125 -0.70 -6.81 -5.35
C GLN A 125 -1.79 -6.36 -4.37
N TRP A 126 -1.41 -5.76 -3.25
CA TRP A 126 -2.37 -5.23 -2.29
C TRP A 126 -3.24 -4.12 -2.90
N SER A 127 -2.64 -3.19 -3.65
CA SER A 127 -3.37 -2.15 -4.39
C SER A 127 -4.33 -2.70 -5.45
N LEU A 128 -4.04 -3.90 -6.00
CA LEU A 128 -4.79 -4.50 -7.11
C LEU A 128 -5.94 -5.41 -6.67
N LEU A 129 -5.79 -6.11 -5.54
CA LEU A 129 -6.71 -7.19 -5.15
C LEU A 129 -7.67 -6.81 -4.02
N ASP A 130 -7.28 -5.91 -3.12
CA ASP A 130 -8.04 -5.69 -1.88
C ASP A 130 -9.08 -4.55 -2.00
N ASP A 131 -9.07 -3.80 -3.12
CA ASP A 131 -10.02 -2.71 -3.35
C ASP A 131 -10.64 -2.78 -4.76
N GLY A 132 -11.85 -3.34 -4.84
CA GLY A 132 -12.61 -3.44 -6.10
C GLY A 132 -13.00 -2.07 -6.70
N ALA A 133 -12.77 -0.97 -5.98
CA ALA A 133 -13.11 0.39 -6.42
C ALA A 133 -11.90 1.23 -6.88
N LEU A 134 -10.65 0.79 -6.64
CA LEU A 134 -9.44 1.60 -6.88
C LEU A 134 -8.66 1.21 -8.16
N PHE A 135 -9.36 0.79 -9.22
CA PHE A 135 -8.73 0.64 -10.54
C PHE A 135 -8.51 2.01 -11.22
N ASP A 136 -7.61 2.82 -10.66
CA ASP A 136 -7.24 4.16 -11.17
C ASP A 136 -5.88 4.18 -11.91
N ARG A 137 -5.63 5.29 -12.61
CA ARG A 137 -4.36 5.74 -13.23
C ARG A 137 -3.16 5.62 -12.29
N ALA A 138 -3.35 5.75 -10.97
CA ALA A 138 -2.29 5.53 -9.99
C ALA A 138 -1.71 4.11 -10.02
N VAL A 139 -2.57 3.08 -10.02
CA VAL A 139 -2.15 1.67 -10.09
C VAL A 139 -1.42 1.38 -11.40
N ARG A 140 -1.91 1.94 -12.53
CA ARG A 140 -1.21 1.83 -13.81
C ARG A 140 0.22 2.37 -13.76
N ARG A 141 0.44 3.52 -13.09
CA ARG A 141 1.80 4.07 -12.92
C ARG A 141 2.69 3.13 -12.10
N GLN A 142 2.15 2.52 -11.05
CA GLN A 142 2.89 1.59 -10.20
C GLN A 142 3.26 0.30 -10.97
N VAL A 143 2.35 -0.27 -11.77
CA VAL A 143 2.64 -1.42 -12.64
C VAL A 143 3.75 -1.10 -13.65
N VAL A 144 3.68 0.08 -14.29
CA VAL A 144 4.72 0.51 -15.25
C VAL A 144 6.07 0.69 -14.56
N ALA A 145 6.10 1.28 -13.35
CA ALA A 145 7.33 1.40 -12.57
C ALA A 145 7.92 0.02 -12.23
N PHE A 146 7.10 -0.89 -11.71
CA PHE A 146 7.51 -2.26 -11.40
C PHE A 146 8.11 -2.99 -12.60
N ARG A 147 7.48 -2.86 -13.78
CA ARG A 147 8.02 -3.44 -15.02
C ARG A 147 9.40 -2.87 -15.37
N ARG A 148 9.62 -1.56 -15.20
CA ARG A 148 10.93 -0.94 -15.49
C ARG A 148 12.02 -1.51 -14.61
N ASP A 149 11.73 -1.70 -13.32
CA ASP A 149 12.67 -2.30 -12.38
C ASP A 149 13.00 -3.75 -12.73
N LEU A 150 12.00 -4.55 -13.13
CA LEU A 150 12.22 -5.92 -13.61
C LEU A 150 13.19 -5.96 -14.81
N VAL A 151 12.99 -5.09 -15.79
CA VAL A 151 13.84 -5.01 -16.99
C VAL A 151 15.27 -4.60 -16.61
N ALA A 152 15.42 -3.61 -15.73
CA ALA A 152 16.74 -3.17 -15.27
C ALA A 152 17.49 -4.30 -14.54
N LEU A 153 16.81 -5.06 -13.68
CA LEU A 153 17.42 -6.19 -12.97
C LEU A 153 17.81 -7.33 -13.91
N ALA A 154 16.98 -7.62 -14.92
CA ALA A 154 17.25 -8.66 -15.90
C ALA A 154 18.41 -8.33 -16.85
N GLY A 155 18.58 -7.06 -17.21
CA GLY A 155 19.67 -6.57 -18.07
C GLY A 155 20.99 -6.31 -17.36
N SER A 156 21.04 -6.45 -16.03
CA SER A 156 22.25 -6.29 -15.22
C SER A 156 22.99 -7.60 -14.96
N ARG A 157 22.64 -8.67 -15.70
CA ARG A 157 23.30 -9.98 -15.70
C ARG A 157 24.20 -10.11 -16.90
#